data_AF-X1RTI0-F1
#
_entry.id   AF-X1RTI0-F1
#
_cell.length_a   1.000
_cell.length_b   1.000
_cell.length_c   1.000
_cell.angle_alpha   90.00
_cell.angle_beta   90.00
_cell.angle_gamma   90.00
#
_symmetry.space_group_name_H-M   'P 1'
#
loop_
_entity.id
_entity.type
_entity.pdbx_description
1 polymer ?
#
loop_
_entity_poly.entity_id
_entity_poly.type
_entity_poly.pdbx_seq_one_letter_code
_entity_poly.pdbx_strand_id
1 'polypeptide(L)'
;YSKPKNPRTEIQQENRNYITLANIEWKTGGYSDLDRKAWNFYAKTKAKNISGYNAFVKFYLNAMVNNNEWTSVKNCSIYDINSSSAKVSIDIETDREGILYLGTSKYYMAKEYYPVFSEGKYIFTLTELDPNTKYFFYIKNVYTT
;
A
#
# COMPACT_ATOMS: atom_id res chain seq x y z
N TYR A 1 20.47 41.31 5.74
CA TYR A 1 20.06 39.90 5.60
C TYR A 1 18.54 39.83 5.67
N SER A 2 17.84 39.63 4.55
CA SER A 2 16.39 39.40 4.57
C SER A 2 16.14 37.90 4.78
N LYS A 3 15.44 37.54 5.86
CA LYS A 3 14.87 36.18 5.97
C LYS A 3 14.05 35.92 4.71
N PRO A 4 14.26 34.80 3.98
CA PRO A 4 13.40 34.47 2.86
C PRO A 4 11.95 34.44 3.37
N LYS A 5 11.06 35.20 2.72
CA LYS A 5 9.62 35.10 2.97
C LYS A 5 9.23 33.67 2.67
N ASN A 6 8.94 32.89 3.70
CA ASN A 6 8.38 31.56 3.51
C ASN A 6 6.98 31.77 2.92
N PRO A 7 6.76 31.49 1.63
CA PRO A 7 5.48 31.77 1.01
C PRO A 7 4.43 30.90 1.74
N ARG A 8 3.30 31.53 2.06
CA ARG A 8 2.24 31.01 2.94
C ARG A 8 0.92 30.92 2.19
N THR A 9 0.94 30.56 0.90
CA THR A 9 -0.33 30.36 0.19
C THR A 9 -1.11 29.22 0.85
N GLU A 10 -2.43 29.27 0.81
CA GLU A 10 -3.30 28.24 1.42
C GLU A 10 -2.93 26.84 0.93
N ILE A 11 -2.69 26.69 -0.38
CA ILE A 11 -2.21 25.46 -1.03
C ILE A 11 -0.88 24.96 -0.43
N GLN A 12 0.05 25.86 -0.09
CA GLN A 12 1.32 25.47 0.53
C GLN A 12 1.14 25.05 1.99
N GLN A 13 0.15 25.60 2.69
CA GLN A 13 -0.19 25.21 4.07
C GLN A 13 -0.87 23.84 4.08
N GLU A 14 -1.82 23.59 3.16
CA GLU A 14 -2.48 22.29 2.98
C GLU A 14 -1.48 21.19 2.64
N ASN A 15 -0.58 21.42 1.67
CA ASN A 15 0.43 20.43 1.32
C ASN A 15 1.36 20.09 2.49
N ARG A 16 1.71 21.07 3.34
CA ARG A 16 2.50 20.82 4.56
C ARG A 16 1.70 20.05 5.60
N ASN A 17 0.40 20.32 5.71
CA ASN A 17 -0.50 19.57 6.57
C ASN A 17 -0.55 18.10 6.12
N TYR A 18 -0.70 17.81 4.84
CA TYR A 18 -0.70 16.44 4.34
C TYR A 18 0.62 15.69 4.58
N ILE A 19 1.77 16.35 4.47
CA ILE A 19 3.06 15.75 4.85
C ILE A 19 3.06 15.41 6.35
N THR A 20 2.51 16.30 7.18
CA THR A 20 2.43 16.09 8.63
C THR A 20 1.52 14.89 8.95
N LEU A 21 0.36 14.79 8.29
CA LEU A 21 -0.56 13.66 8.42
C LEU A 21 0.07 12.35 7.94
N ALA A 22 0.76 12.33 6.80
CA ALA A 22 1.47 11.15 6.31
C ALA A 22 2.55 10.67 7.30
N ASN A 23 3.24 11.59 7.97
CA ASN A 23 4.25 11.26 8.97
C ASN A 23 3.64 10.67 10.24
N ILE A 24 2.49 11.20 10.66
CA ILE A 24 1.72 10.65 11.79
C ILE A 24 1.28 9.24 11.42
N GLU A 25 0.64 9.08 10.27
CA GLU A 25 0.15 7.79 9.78
C GLU A 25 1.26 6.74 9.73
N TRP A 26 2.41 7.05 9.14
CA TRP A 26 3.54 6.11 9.10
C TRP A 26 4.02 5.65 10.48
N LYS A 27 3.92 6.52 11.50
CA LYS A 27 4.38 6.25 12.86
C LYS A 27 3.34 5.52 13.72
N THR A 28 2.07 5.91 13.60
CA THR A 28 0.99 5.46 14.50
C THR A 28 -0.03 4.55 13.83
N GLY A 29 0.00 4.41 12.50
CA GLY A 29 -0.95 3.62 11.71
C GLY A 29 -0.85 2.11 11.90
N GLY A 30 0.10 1.63 12.72
CA GLY A 30 0.22 0.22 13.09
C GLY A 30 0.87 -0.68 12.02
N TYR A 31 1.66 -0.11 11.11
CA TYR A 31 2.38 -0.88 10.08
C TYR A 31 3.43 -1.82 10.68
N SER A 32 3.33 -3.10 10.34
CA SER A 32 4.31 -4.12 10.68
C SER A 32 5.65 -3.92 9.95
N ASP A 33 6.68 -4.65 10.39
CA ASP A 33 7.97 -4.67 9.70
C ASP A 33 7.86 -5.25 8.27
N LEU A 34 6.92 -6.17 8.04
CA LEU A 34 6.64 -6.69 6.70
C LEU A 34 6.05 -5.61 5.80
N ASP A 35 5.13 -4.78 6.31
CA ASP A 35 4.57 -3.67 5.55
C ASP A 35 5.66 -2.66 5.18
N ARG A 36 6.56 -2.34 6.12
CA ARG A 36 7.71 -1.45 5.86
C ARG A 36 8.66 -2.05 4.81
N LYS A 37 8.90 -3.36 4.85
CA LYS A 37 9.67 -4.08 3.83
C LYS A 37 8.96 -4.06 2.47
N ALA A 38 7.63 -4.20 2.44
CA ALA A 38 6.83 -4.12 1.22
C ALA A 38 6.92 -2.71 0.59
N TRP A 39 6.82 -1.64 1.39
CA TRP A 39 7.03 -0.28 0.92
C TRP A 39 8.45 -0.05 0.36
N ASN A 40 9.47 -0.59 1.03
CA ASN A 40 10.84 -0.54 0.52
C ASN A 40 11.01 -1.34 -0.78
N PHE A 41 10.34 -2.48 -0.92
CA PHE A 41 10.34 -3.26 -2.16
C PHE A 41 9.65 -2.50 -3.29
N TYR A 42 8.49 -1.91 -3.02
CA TYR A 42 7.77 -1.05 -3.95
C TYR A 42 8.60 0.16 -4.39
N ALA A 43 9.32 0.80 -3.47
CA ALA A 43 10.21 1.90 -3.80
C ALA A 43 11.31 1.49 -4.80
N LYS A 44 11.85 0.26 -4.68
CA LYS A 44 12.84 -0.31 -5.61
C LYS A 44 12.27 -0.61 -7.01
N THR A 45 10.95 -0.67 -7.18
CA THR A 45 10.36 -0.83 -8.53
C THR A 45 10.24 0.49 -9.27
N LYS A 46 10.47 1.63 -8.60
CA LYS A 46 10.41 2.97 -9.20
C LYS A 46 11.75 3.36 -9.80
N ALA A 47 11.71 4.17 -10.87
CA ALA A 47 12.91 4.64 -11.57
C ALA A 47 13.83 5.54 -10.71
N LYS A 48 13.28 6.18 -9.66
CA LYS A 48 14.06 6.98 -8.71
C LYS A 48 14.32 6.14 -7.46
N ASN A 49 15.58 6.06 -7.03
CA ASN A 49 15.99 5.42 -5.77
C ASN A 49 15.45 6.21 -4.57
N ILE A 50 14.19 5.95 -4.21
CA ILE A 50 13.53 6.51 -3.03
C ILE A 50 13.45 5.43 -1.94
N SER A 51 13.32 5.85 -0.68
CA SER A 51 13.02 4.93 0.43
C SER A 51 11.54 4.50 0.40
N GLY A 52 11.20 3.40 1.07
CA GLY A 52 9.82 2.97 1.26
C GLY A 52 8.96 4.03 1.94
N TYR A 53 9.52 4.72 2.94
CA TYR A 53 8.88 5.87 3.58
C TYR A 53 8.57 7.00 2.58
N ASN A 54 9.52 7.37 1.72
CA ASN A 54 9.28 8.42 0.71
C ASN A 54 8.25 7.97 -0.33
N ALA A 55 8.21 6.67 -0.67
CA ALA A 55 7.18 6.12 -1.54
C ALA A 55 5.80 6.17 -0.88
N PHE A 56 5.71 5.84 0.41
CA PHE A 56 4.50 5.94 1.23
C PHE A 56 3.98 7.38 1.28
N VAL A 57 4.82 8.33 1.69
CA VAL A 57 4.44 9.75 1.81
C VAL A 57 3.95 10.29 0.46
N LYS A 58 4.62 9.94 -0.64
CA LYS A 58 4.17 10.35 -1.97
C LYS A 58 2.80 9.75 -2.33
N PHE A 59 2.57 8.48 -1.99
CA PHE A 59 1.30 7.82 -2.25
C PHE A 59 0.15 8.45 -1.43
N TYR A 60 0.41 8.73 -0.15
CA TYR A 60 -0.50 9.44 0.74
C TYR A 60 -0.84 10.85 0.24
N LEU A 61 0.18 11.62 -0.12
CA LEU A 61 -0.01 12.97 -0.68
C LEU A 61 -0.86 12.93 -1.95
N ASN A 62 -0.60 11.98 -2.84
CA ASN A 62 -1.40 11.81 -4.06
C ASN A 62 -2.85 11.47 -3.74
N ALA A 63 -3.12 10.66 -2.71
CA ALA A 63 -4.51 10.38 -2.30
C ALA A 63 -5.20 11.66 -1.82
N MET A 64 -4.56 12.40 -0.91
CA MET A 64 -5.12 13.63 -0.32
C MET A 64 -5.35 14.73 -1.36
N VAL A 65 -4.38 14.97 -2.26
CA VAL A 65 -4.51 15.98 -3.31
C VAL A 65 -5.62 15.65 -4.31
N ASN A 66 -5.94 14.36 -4.50
CA ASN A 66 -7.04 13.92 -5.35
C ASN A 66 -8.37 13.78 -4.60
N ASN A 67 -8.44 14.22 -3.33
CA ASN A 67 -9.61 14.02 -2.45
C ASN A 67 -10.05 12.56 -2.30
N ASN A 68 -9.10 11.63 -2.43
CA ASN A 68 -9.36 10.22 -2.16
C ASN A 68 -9.27 9.96 -0.66
N GLU A 69 -10.16 9.11 -0.17
CA GLU A 69 -10.05 8.61 1.19
C GLU A 69 -8.81 7.72 1.33
N TRP A 70 -8.07 7.93 2.42
CA TRP A 70 -6.97 7.06 2.78
C TRP A 70 -7.46 5.96 3.71
N THR A 71 -7.24 4.71 3.32
CA THR A 71 -7.46 3.55 4.20
C THR A 71 -6.19 2.74 4.27
N SER A 72 -5.74 2.49 5.49
CA SER A 72 -4.50 1.77 5.74
C SER A 72 -4.70 0.29 5.49
N VAL A 73 -3.95 -0.22 4.52
CA VAL A 73 -3.86 -1.64 4.16
C VAL A 73 -2.59 -2.16 4.81
N LYS A 74 -2.70 -2.92 5.91
CA LYS A 74 -1.59 -3.22 6.82
C LYS A 74 -1.64 -4.64 7.36
N ASN A 75 -0.54 -5.08 7.98
CA ASN A 75 -0.40 -6.38 8.62
C ASN A 75 -0.64 -7.55 7.64
N CYS A 76 -0.01 -7.49 6.47
CA CYS A 76 -0.07 -8.58 5.50
C CYS A 76 0.47 -9.89 6.11
N SER A 77 -0.33 -10.95 6.06
CA SER A 77 0.06 -12.31 6.45
C SER A 77 -0.13 -13.27 5.29
N ILE A 78 0.82 -14.19 5.11
CA ILE A 78 0.77 -15.24 4.08
C ILE A 78 0.83 -16.59 4.79
N TYR A 79 -0.17 -17.44 4.55
CA TYR A 79 -0.35 -18.70 5.27
C TYR A 79 -1.04 -19.75 4.39
N ASP A 80 -1.27 -20.95 4.93
CA ASP A 80 -1.85 -22.10 4.20
C ASP A 80 -1.13 -22.38 2.85
N ILE A 81 0.20 -22.22 2.85
CA ILE A 81 1.02 -22.41 1.64
C ILE A 81 1.13 -23.91 1.36
N ASN A 82 0.74 -24.31 0.15
CA ASN A 82 0.93 -25.65 -0.38
C ASN A 82 1.48 -25.58 -1.82
N SER A 83 1.55 -26.72 -2.52
CA SER A 83 2.19 -26.79 -3.85
C SER A 83 1.48 -25.98 -4.93
N SER A 84 0.20 -25.64 -4.75
CA SER A 84 -0.60 -24.96 -5.78
C SER A 84 -1.48 -23.83 -5.27
N SER A 85 -1.40 -23.49 -3.98
CA SER A 85 -2.21 -22.45 -3.38
C SER A 85 -1.53 -21.80 -2.18
N ALA A 86 -1.98 -20.60 -1.85
CA ALA A 86 -1.63 -19.88 -0.63
C ALA A 86 -2.79 -18.96 -0.25
N LYS A 87 -2.89 -18.58 1.03
CA LYS A 87 -3.80 -17.52 1.46
C LYS A 87 -3.01 -16.29 1.86
N VAL A 88 -3.59 -15.14 1.55
CA VAL A 88 -3.09 -13.83 1.99
C VAL A 88 -4.18 -13.16 2.78
N SER A 89 -3.90 -12.75 4.00
CA SER A 89 -4.80 -11.88 4.76
C SER A 89 -4.16 -10.52 5.01
N ILE A 90 -5.00 -9.49 5.07
CA ILE A 90 -4.55 -8.13 5.34
C ILE A 90 -5.62 -7.38 6.14
N ASP A 91 -5.18 -6.62 7.13
CA ASP A 91 -6.08 -5.82 7.96
C ASP A 91 -6.53 -4.59 7.16
N ILE A 92 -7.82 -4.33 7.23
CA ILE A 92 -8.48 -3.16 6.63
C ILE A 92 -9.47 -2.60 7.66
N GLU A 93 -9.51 -1.27 7.79
CA GLU A 93 -10.33 -0.62 8.82
C GLU A 93 -11.84 -0.75 8.56
N THR A 94 -12.22 -0.79 7.29
CA THR A 94 -13.62 -0.88 6.83
C THR A 94 -13.68 -1.75 5.59
N ASP A 95 -14.78 -2.48 5.41
CA ASP A 95 -15.03 -3.23 4.17
C ASP A 95 -15.10 -2.27 2.98
N ARG A 96 -14.13 -2.39 2.08
CA ARG A 96 -14.03 -1.64 0.83
C ARG A 96 -13.74 -2.64 -0.29
N GLU A 97 -13.73 -2.19 -1.53
CA GLU A 97 -13.40 -3.08 -2.63
C GLU A 97 -11.88 -3.22 -2.74
N GLY A 98 -11.33 -4.38 -2.36
CA GLY A 98 -9.91 -4.71 -2.54
C GLY A 98 -9.70 -5.66 -3.71
N ILE A 99 -8.59 -5.51 -4.45
CA ILE A 99 -8.12 -6.50 -5.42
C ILE A 99 -6.64 -6.78 -5.17
N LEU A 100 -6.27 -8.06 -5.12
CA LEU A 100 -4.89 -8.51 -5.12
C LEU A 100 -4.48 -8.86 -6.55
N TYR A 101 -3.38 -8.26 -6.99
CA TYR A 101 -2.79 -8.49 -8.30
C TYR A 101 -1.53 -9.34 -8.13
N LEU A 102 -1.45 -10.49 -8.80
CA LEU A 102 -0.37 -11.47 -8.70
C LEU A 102 0.34 -11.63 -10.05
N GLY A 103 1.65 -11.84 -10.00
CA GLY A 103 2.45 -12.20 -11.17
C GLY A 103 3.81 -12.80 -10.80
N THR A 104 4.50 -13.33 -11.80
CA THR A 104 5.88 -13.85 -11.65
C THR A 104 6.94 -12.77 -11.91
N SER A 105 6.51 -11.57 -12.33
CA SER A 105 7.35 -10.39 -12.50
C SER A 105 6.94 -9.28 -11.55
N LYS A 106 7.91 -8.66 -10.89
CA LYS A 106 7.67 -7.48 -10.05
C LYS A 106 7.16 -6.24 -10.82
N TYR A 107 7.21 -6.29 -12.16
CA TYR A 107 6.74 -5.22 -13.05
C TYR A 107 5.42 -5.54 -13.74
N TYR A 108 4.95 -6.80 -13.66
CA TYR A 108 3.75 -7.25 -14.36
C TYR A 108 3.00 -8.30 -13.54
N MET A 109 1.85 -7.90 -13.01
CA MET A 109 0.99 -8.71 -12.13
C MET A 109 -0.46 -8.62 -12.64
N ALA A 110 -0.83 -9.54 -13.53
CA ALA A 110 -2.11 -9.48 -14.25
C ALA A 110 -3.20 -10.42 -13.70
N LYS A 111 -2.83 -11.39 -12.85
CA LYS A 111 -3.84 -12.26 -12.21
C LYS A 111 -4.50 -11.51 -11.08
N GLU A 112 -5.82 -11.41 -11.11
CA GLU A 112 -6.61 -10.72 -10.09
C GLU A 112 -7.27 -11.73 -9.14
N TYR A 113 -7.24 -11.41 -7.85
CA TYR A 113 -7.93 -12.15 -6.81
C TYR A 113 -8.79 -11.20 -5.99
N TYR A 114 -10.06 -11.56 -5.82
CA TYR A 114 -11.02 -10.84 -5.00
C TYR A 114 -11.04 -11.42 -3.58
N PRO A 115 -11.10 -10.57 -2.55
CA PRO A 115 -11.08 -11.02 -1.18
C PRO A 115 -12.47 -11.45 -0.70
N VAL A 116 -12.48 -12.27 0.33
CA VAL A 116 -13.60 -12.38 1.25
C VAL A 116 -13.29 -11.46 2.43
N PHE A 117 -14.19 -10.53 2.74
CA PHE A 117 -14.07 -9.71 3.95
C PHE A 117 -14.60 -10.47 5.16
N SER A 118 -13.76 -10.63 6.18
CA SER A 118 -14.13 -11.29 7.43
C SER A 118 -13.28 -10.75 8.57
N GLU A 119 -13.90 -10.46 9.71
CA GLU A 119 -13.21 -10.03 10.94
C GLU A 119 -12.25 -8.83 10.75
N GLY A 120 -12.61 -7.86 9.93
CA GLY A 120 -11.76 -6.68 9.66
C GLY A 120 -10.57 -6.98 8.74
N LYS A 121 -10.64 -8.07 7.97
CA LYS A 121 -9.56 -8.46 7.07
C LYS A 121 -10.10 -8.81 5.69
N TYR A 122 -9.33 -8.47 4.68
CA TYR A 122 -9.45 -9.15 3.40
C TYR A 122 -8.71 -10.48 3.47
N ILE A 123 -9.35 -11.53 2.99
CA ILE A 123 -8.76 -12.87 2.85
C ILE A 123 -8.79 -13.23 1.36
N PHE A 124 -7.62 -13.30 0.76
CA PHE A 124 -7.42 -13.73 -0.62
C PHE A 124 -7.00 -15.20 -0.66
N THR A 125 -7.66 -16.00 -1.49
CA THR A 125 -7.25 -17.38 -1.76
C THR A 125 -6.58 -17.43 -3.12
N LEU A 126 -5.26 -17.60 -3.12
CA LEU A 126 -4.47 -17.74 -4.33
C LEU A 126 -4.45 -19.21 -4.74
N THR A 127 -4.92 -19.51 -5.94
CA THR A 127 -4.92 -20.86 -6.54
C THR A 127 -4.12 -20.88 -7.83
N GLU A 128 -3.90 -22.07 -8.39
CA GLU A 128 -3.15 -22.26 -9.65
C GLU A 128 -1.73 -21.67 -9.58
N LEU A 129 -1.07 -21.91 -8.45
CA LEU A 129 0.33 -21.61 -8.27
C LEU A 129 1.17 -22.79 -8.74
N ASP A 130 2.34 -22.51 -9.29
CA ASP A 130 3.31 -23.49 -9.70
C ASP A 130 4.35 -23.67 -8.57
N PRO A 131 4.70 -24.91 -8.21
CA PRO A 131 5.71 -25.15 -7.20
C PRO A 131 7.06 -24.58 -7.65
N ASN A 132 7.87 -24.13 -6.68
CA ASN A 132 9.17 -23.49 -6.90
C ASN A 132 9.14 -22.19 -7.74
N THR A 133 7.96 -21.60 -7.95
CA THR A 133 7.82 -20.32 -8.66
C THR A 133 7.80 -19.16 -7.67
N LYS A 134 8.59 -18.12 -7.99
CA LYS A 134 8.57 -16.87 -7.23
C LYS A 134 7.44 -15.98 -7.71
N TYR A 135 6.50 -15.70 -6.82
CA TYR A 135 5.41 -14.77 -7.08
C TYR A 135 5.66 -13.41 -6.42
N PHE A 136 5.09 -12.38 -7.04
CA PHE A 136 5.01 -11.02 -6.55
C PHE A 136 3.54 -10.59 -6.58
N PHE A 137 3.11 -9.85 -5.58
CA PHE A 137 1.77 -9.28 -5.56
C PHE A 137 1.75 -7.86 -5.02
N TYR A 138 0.70 -7.13 -5.33
CA TYR A 138 0.28 -5.93 -4.62
C TYR A 138 -1.23 -5.95 -4.40
N ILE A 139 -1.69 -5.22 -3.40
CA ILE A 139 -3.11 -5.06 -3.10
C ILE A 139 -3.48 -3.61 -3.38
N LYS A 140 -4.60 -3.41 -4.06
CA LYS A 140 -5.14 -2.09 -4.36
C LYS A 140 -6.59 -2.03 -3.87
N ASN A 141 -6.90 -0.99 -3.12
CA ASN A 141 -8.28 -0.60 -2.89
C ASN A 141 -8.81 0.07 -4.17
N VAL A 142 -9.86 -0.49 -4.75
CA VAL A 142 -10.50 -0.02 -5.98
C VAL A 142 -11.81 0.72 -5.72
N TYR A 143 -12.23 0.85 -4.45
CA TYR A 143 -13.38 1.67 -4.11
C TYR A 143 -13.15 3.11 -4.57
N THR A 144 -13.92 3.51 -5.58
CA THR A 144 -14.02 4.91 -6.04
C THR A 144 -15.28 5.49 -5.42
N THR A 145 -15.11 6.47 -4.53
CA THR A 145 -16.20 7.37 -4.12
C THR A 145 -16.74 8.15 -5.32
#